data_AF-E6TZC9-F1
#
_entry.id   AF-E6TZC9-F1
#
_cell.length_a   1.000
_cell.length_b   1.000
_cell.length_c   1.000
_cell.angle_alpha   90.00
_cell.angle_beta   90.00
_cell.angle_gamma   90.00
#
_symmetry.space_group_name_H-M   'P 1'
#
loop_
_entity.id
_entity.type
_entity.pdbx_description
1 polymer ?
#
loop_
_entity_poly.entity_id
_entity_poly.type
_entity_poly.pdbx_seq_one_letter_code
_entity_poly.pdbx_strand_id
1 'polypeptide(L)'
;MYDVIIIGAGPAGASAALFTAKAGKKTLLVDSDKSLTKRAWVENHYGVDGIEGPTLLETGKKQAVKHGAEFVGQAVTNVEKSAEGFTVETEGQSFETKHVLLATGVLTDVAEKLGVTLIDGTEPRIKTIVKVDNDGKTGVDGVWAAGTVAGVSVHTIITAGHGAAVAINIISELNGERYVDHDLLS
;
A
#
# COMPACT_ATOMS: atom_id res chain seq x y z
N MET A 1 -13.16 -3.66 13.02
CA MET A 1 -12.00 -2.75 12.89
C MET A 1 -10.76 -3.52 12.45
N TYR A 2 -10.02 -2.98 11.48
CA TYR A 2 -8.69 -3.44 11.03
C TYR A 2 -7.61 -2.56 11.65
N ASP A 3 -6.41 -3.12 11.86
CA ASP A 3 -5.25 -2.33 12.30
C ASP A 3 -4.80 -1.39 11.17
N VAL A 4 -4.82 -1.90 9.94
CA VAL A 4 -4.45 -1.15 8.73
C VAL A 4 -5.30 -1.59 7.53
N ILE A 5 -5.77 -0.61 6.76
CA ILE A 5 -6.35 -0.83 5.42
C ILE A 5 -5.40 -0.26 4.38
N ILE A 6 -5.07 -1.09 3.39
CA ILE A 6 -4.15 -0.75 2.30
C ILE A 6 -4.97 -0.63 1.01
N ILE A 7 -4.88 0.53 0.36
CA ILE A 7 -5.64 0.86 -0.84
C ILE A 7 -4.74 0.75 -2.07
N GLY A 8 -4.97 -0.29 -2.87
CA GLY A 8 -4.24 -0.65 -4.08
C GLY A 8 -3.36 -1.89 -3.88
N ALA A 9 -3.57 -2.92 -4.71
CA ALA A 9 -2.77 -4.16 -4.72
C ALA A 9 -1.73 -4.20 -5.85
N GLY A 10 -1.16 -3.03 -6.17
CA GLY A 10 0.10 -2.94 -6.94
C GLY A 10 1.29 -3.48 -6.14
N PRO A 11 2.52 -3.44 -6.69
CA PRO A 11 3.71 -3.95 -5.99
C PRO A 11 3.92 -3.35 -4.59
N ALA A 12 3.68 -2.04 -4.44
CA ALA A 12 3.77 -1.36 -3.14
C ALA A 12 2.77 -1.91 -2.12
N GLY A 13 1.48 -1.92 -2.45
CA GLY A 13 0.45 -2.31 -1.50
C GLY A 13 0.41 -3.81 -1.21
N ALA A 14 0.67 -4.67 -2.20
CA ALA A 14 0.79 -6.10 -1.96
C ALA A 14 2.01 -6.43 -1.07
N SER A 15 3.15 -5.75 -1.28
CA SER A 15 4.31 -5.88 -0.40
C SER A 15 3.99 -5.37 1.01
N ALA A 16 3.35 -4.22 1.14
CA ALA A 16 2.95 -3.70 2.44
C ALA A 16 2.02 -4.67 3.19
N ALA A 17 1.02 -5.22 2.49
CA ALA A 17 0.05 -6.16 3.05
C ALA A 17 0.71 -7.47 3.52
N LEU A 18 1.72 -7.95 2.79
CA LEU A 18 2.53 -9.10 3.20
C LEU A 18 3.20 -8.83 4.55
N PHE A 19 3.90 -7.69 4.68
CA PHE A 19 4.61 -7.36 5.92
C PHE A 19 3.67 -7.15 7.11
N THR A 20 2.58 -6.40 6.93
CA THR A 20 1.63 -6.14 8.02
C THR A 20 0.92 -7.42 8.45
N ALA A 21 0.49 -8.27 7.51
CA ALA A 21 -0.15 -9.54 7.83
C ALA A 21 0.83 -10.53 8.48
N LYS A 22 2.07 -10.65 7.97
CA LYS A 22 3.10 -11.52 8.58
C LYS A 22 3.45 -11.09 10.00
N ALA A 23 3.40 -9.79 10.29
CA ALA A 23 3.55 -9.23 11.64
C ALA A 23 2.32 -9.42 12.55
N GLY A 24 1.29 -10.14 12.09
CA GLY A 24 0.07 -10.43 12.85
C GLY A 24 -0.92 -9.26 12.93
N LYS A 25 -0.77 -8.22 12.09
CA LYS A 25 -1.72 -7.11 12.04
C LYS A 25 -2.95 -7.49 11.26
N LYS A 26 -4.13 -7.15 11.78
CA LYS A 26 -5.40 -7.34 11.08
C LYS A 26 -5.43 -6.40 9.87
N THR A 27 -5.09 -6.94 8.71
CA THR A 27 -4.80 -6.22 7.48
C THR A 27 -5.89 -6.46 6.45
N LEU A 28 -6.42 -5.39 5.86
CA LEU A 28 -7.28 -5.46 4.67
C LEU A 28 -6.57 -4.84 3.47
N LEU A 29 -6.52 -5.58 2.37
CA LEU A 29 -6.05 -5.10 1.08
C LEU A 29 -7.23 -4.91 0.13
N VAL A 30 -7.44 -3.67 -0.33
CA VAL A 30 -8.54 -3.32 -1.24
C VAL A 30 -7.97 -2.92 -2.59
N ASP A 31 -8.45 -3.49 -3.69
CA ASP A 31 -7.92 -3.19 -5.02
C ASP A 31 -8.97 -3.20 -6.12
N SER A 32 -8.83 -2.25 -7.06
CA SER A 32 -9.71 -2.11 -8.22
C SER A 32 -9.22 -2.88 -9.46
N ASP A 33 -8.14 -3.65 -9.36
CA ASP A 33 -7.55 -4.45 -10.43
C ASP A 33 -7.08 -3.63 -11.67
N LYS A 34 -6.70 -2.36 -11.44
CA LYS A 34 -6.29 -1.38 -12.48
C LYS A 34 -4.79 -1.05 -12.48
N SER A 35 -3.96 -1.87 -11.83
CA SER A 35 -2.52 -1.64 -11.74
C SER A 35 -1.86 -1.49 -13.12
N LEU A 36 -0.98 -0.49 -13.27
CA LEU A 36 -0.18 -0.30 -14.48
C LEU A 36 0.71 -1.52 -14.80
N THR A 37 1.08 -2.28 -13.77
CA THR A 37 1.94 -3.47 -13.88
C THR A 37 1.27 -4.59 -14.69
N LYS A 38 -0.06 -4.62 -14.83
CA LYS A 38 -0.78 -5.69 -15.57
C LYS A 38 -0.39 -5.81 -17.05
N ARG A 39 0.27 -4.81 -17.62
CA ARG A 39 0.70 -4.79 -19.03
C ARG A 39 2.21 -4.91 -19.20
N ALA A 40 2.94 -5.18 -18.11
CA ALA A 40 4.39 -5.19 -18.12
C ALA A 40 4.95 -6.61 -18.34
N TRP A 41 6.09 -6.67 -19.03
CA TRP A 41 7.09 -7.73 -18.89
C TRP A 41 8.20 -7.18 -18.00
N VAL A 42 8.64 -7.94 -17.00
CA VAL A 42 9.53 -7.47 -15.94
C VAL A 42 10.80 -8.31 -15.90
N GLU A 43 11.93 -7.71 -16.25
CA GLU A 43 13.29 -8.31 -16.22
C GLU A 43 14.22 -7.59 -15.23
N ASN A 44 13.73 -6.53 -14.59
CA ASN A 44 14.48 -5.67 -13.67
C ASN A 44 13.97 -5.78 -12.22
N HIS A 45 13.48 -6.96 -11.84
CA HIS A 45 13.05 -7.26 -10.48
C HIS A 45 14.07 -8.20 -9.83
N TYR A 46 14.91 -7.67 -8.95
CA TYR A 46 16.01 -8.43 -8.35
C TYR A 46 15.52 -9.72 -7.68
N GLY A 47 16.18 -10.84 -8.00
CA GLY A 47 15.79 -12.18 -7.53
C GLY A 47 14.73 -12.88 -8.41
N VAL A 48 14.29 -12.26 -9.50
CA VAL A 48 13.37 -12.84 -10.49
C VAL A 48 14.02 -12.73 -11.87
N ASP A 49 14.06 -13.83 -12.63
CA ASP A 49 14.69 -13.89 -13.95
C ASP A 49 13.91 -13.05 -14.99
N GLY A 50 12.65 -13.43 -15.23
CA GLY A 50 11.70 -12.67 -16.04
C GLY A 50 10.27 -13.08 -15.66
N ILE A 51 9.37 -12.11 -15.54
CA ILE A 51 8.00 -12.39 -15.11
C ILE A 51 6.99 -11.47 -15.78
N GLU A 52 5.83 -12.03 -16.11
CA GLU A 52 4.66 -11.25 -16.51
C GLU A 52 4.14 -10.45 -15.32
N GLY A 53 3.85 -9.17 -15.53
CA GLY A 53 3.32 -8.30 -14.49
C GLY A 53 2.06 -8.82 -13.80
N PRO A 54 1.05 -9.40 -14.50
CA PRO A 54 -0.08 -10.07 -13.85
C PRO A 54 0.35 -11.19 -12.88
N THR A 55 1.33 -12.01 -13.26
CA THR A 55 1.87 -13.09 -12.42
C THR A 55 2.59 -12.54 -11.19
N LEU A 56 3.32 -11.44 -11.33
CA LEU A 56 3.96 -10.75 -10.21
C LEU A 56 2.91 -10.22 -9.20
N LEU A 57 1.86 -9.57 -9.69
CA LEU A 57 0.78 -9.03 -8.85
C LEU A 57 0.03 -10.15 -8.12
N GLU A 58 -0.29 -11.23 -8.82
CA GLU A 58 -0.99 -12.37 -8.24
C GLU A 58 -0.15 -13.07 -7.17
N THR A 59 1.15 -13.22 -7.41
CA THR A 59 2.10 -13.77 -6.43
C THR A 59 2.12 -12.93 -5.14
N GLY A 60 2.26 -11.61 -5.25
CA GLY A 60 2.28 -10.72 -4.09
C GLY A 60 0.97 -10.77 -3.28
N LYS A 61 -0.19 -10.76 -3.95
CA LYS A 61 -1.49 -10.90 -3.28
C LYS A 61 -1.61 -12.24 -2.55
N LYS A 62 -1.23 -13.35 -3.20
CA LYS A 62 -1.25 -14.69 -2.59
C LYS A 62 -0.35 -14.79 -1.36
N GLN A 63 0.83 -14.16 -1.39
CA GLN A 63 1.73 -14.10 -0.24
C GLN A 63 1.06 -13.38 0.94
N ALA A 64 0.46 -12.21 0.71
CA ALA A 64 -0.23 -11.46 1.76
C ALA A 64 -1.40 -12.28 2.36
N VAL A 65 -2.25 -12.88 1.51
CA VAL A 65 -3.38 -13.71 1.95
C VAL A 65 -2.91 -14.94 2.73
N LYS A 66 -1.81 -15.59 2.30
CA LYS A 66 -1.20 -16.72 3.02
C LYS A 66 -0.83 -16.35 4.46
N HIS A 67 -0.44 -15.10 4.71
CA HIS A 67 -0.10 -14.60 6.05
C HIS A 67 -1.29 -13.95 6.80
N GLY A 68 -2.51 -14.05 6.26
CA GLY A 68 -3.73 -13.63 6.95
C GLY A 68 -4.28 -12.27 6.55
N ALA A 69 -3.76 -11.63 5.49
CA ALA A 69 -4.41 -10.45 4.92
C ALA A 69 -5.78 -10.84 4.32
N GLU A 70 -6.81 -10.04 4.60
CA GLU A 70 -8.08 -10.13 3.89
C GLU A 70 -7.98 -9.33 2.58
N PHE A 71 -8.67 -9.79 1.53
CA PHE A 71 -8.65 -9.13 0.22
C PHE A 71 -10.07 -8.80 -0.25
N VAL A 72 -10.27 -7.56 -0.71
CA VAL A 72 -11.51 -7.09 -1.33
C VAL A 72 -11.20 -6.53 -2.71
N GLY A 73 -11.72 -7.21 -3.74
CA GLY A 73 -11.59 -6.82 -5.14
C GLY A 73 -12.62 -5.76 -5.55
N GLN A 74 -12.55 -4.57 -4.96
CA GLN A 74 -13.41 -3.44 -5.29
C GLN A 74 -12.62 -2.13 -5.31
N ALA A 75 -13.14 -1.11 -6.00
CA ALA A 75 -12.57 0.23 -5.92
C ALA A 75 -13.02 0.91 -4.62
N VAL A 76 -12.07 1.56 -3.93
CA VAL A 76 -12.41 2.50 -2.86
C VAL A 76 -12.99 3.76 -3.49
N THR A 77 -14.17 4.15 -3.01
CA THR A 77 -14.91 5.31 -3.49
C THR A 77 -14.73 6.53 -2.59
N ASN A 78 -14.54 6.28 -1.29
CA ASN A 78 -14.39 7.32 -0.28
C ASN A 78 -13.56 6.81 0.91
N VAL A 79 -12.86 7.75 1.56
CA VAL A 79 -12.25 7.52 2.86
C VAL A 79 -12.47 8.78 3.68
N GLU A 80 -13.02 8.61 4.87
CA GLU A 80 -13.32 9.72 5.76
C GLU A 80 -12.87 9.43 7.19
N LYS A 81 -12.62 10.50 7.94
CA LYS A 81 -12.25 10.41 9.35
C LYS A 81 -13.49 10.05 10.18
N SER A 82 -13.35 9.07 11.07
CA SER A 82 -14.36 8.68 12.06
C SER A 82 -13.89 9.01 13.47
N ALA A 83 -14.72 8.73 14.49
CA ALA A 83 -14.37 9.00 15.89
C ALA A 83 -13.14 8.22 16.38
N GLU A 84 -12.91 7.02 15.84
CA GLU A 84 -11.86 6.09 16.28
C GLU A 84 -10.78 5.82 15.22
N GLY A 85 -10.82 6.55 14.08
CA GLY A 85 -9.87 6.39 12.99
C GLY A 85 -10.47 6.83 11.65
N PHE A 86 -10.66 5.87 10.75
CA PHE A 86 -11.13 6.08 9.39
C PHE A 86 -12.19 5.05 8.99
N THR A 87 -13.11 5.50 8.16
CA THR A 87 -14.06 4.67 7.43
C THR A 87 -13.62 4.64 5.96
N VAL A 88 -13.35 3.44 5.44
CA VAL A 88 -13.01 3.18 4.04
C VAL A 88 -14.22 2.56 3.36
N GLU A 89 -14.72 3.21 2.32
CA GLU A 89 -15.95 2.81 1.63
C GLU A 89 -15.64 2.27 0.23
N THR A 90 -16.33 1.20 -0.13
CA THR A 90 -16.35 0.63 -1.48
C THR A 90 -17.80 0.61 -1.98
N GLU A 91 -18.05 -0.05 -3.12
CA GLU A 91 -19.43 -0.27 -3.58
C GLU A 91 -20.17 -1.26 -2.67
N GLY A 92 -21.02 -0.73 -1.79
CA GLY A 92 -21.92 -1.50 -0.93
C GLY A 92 -21.27 -2.06 0.35
N GLN A 93 -20.00 -1.74 0.63
CA GLN A 93 -19.32 -2.14 1.86
C GLN A 93 -18.59 -0.97 2.50
N SER A 94 -18.40 -1.05 3.81
CA SER A 94 -17.69 -0.07 4.62
C SER A 94 -16.84 -0.79 5.65
N PHE A 95 -15.61 -0.30 5.85
CA PHE A 95 -14.60 -0.92 6.70
C PHE A 95 -13.96 0.15 7.59
N GLU A 96 -13.75 -0.18 8.86
CA GLU A 96 -13.15 0.74 9.82
C GLU A 96 -11.70 0.38 10.13
N THR A 97 -10.84 1.38 10.25
CA THR A 97 -9.44 1.20 10.62
C THR A 97 -8.83 2.39 11.34
N LYS A 98 -7.71 2.17 12.04
CA LYS A 98 -6.89 3.24 12.61
C LYS A 98 -5.88 3.82 11.62
N HIS A 99 -5.39 2.99 10.69
CA HIS A 99 -4.40 3.41 9.71
C HIS A 99 -4.81 3.10 8.28
N VAL A 100 -4.60 4.08 7.40
CA VAL A 100 -4.82 3.93 5.96
C VAL A 100 -3.48 4.08 5.25
N LEU A 101 -3.12 3.10 4.42
CA LEU A 101 -1.98 3.20 3.51
C LEU A 101 -2.46 3.38 2.07
N LEU A 102 -2.13 4.53 1.50
CA LEU A 102 -2.37 4.87 0.11
C LEU A 102 -1.28 4.26 -0.78
N ALA A 103 -1.61 3.18 -1.49
CA ALA A 103 -0.74 2.51 -2.46
C ALA A 103 -1.39 2.53 -3.87
N THR A 104 -2.05 3.65 -4.20
CA THR A 104 -3.00 3.84 -5.31
C THR A 104 -2.34 4.06 -6.68
N GLY A 105 -1.04 3.77 -6.81
CA GLY A 105 -0.30 3.97 -8.04
C GLY A 105 -0.15 5.46 -8.36
N VAL A 106 -0.91 5.97 -9.32
CA VAL A 106 -0.82 7.37 -9.77
C VAL A 106 -2.04 8.21 -9.39
N LEU A 107 -3.02 7.60 -8.71
CA LEU A 107 -4.28 8.24 -8.35
C LEU A 107 -4.16 8.94 -6.99
N THR A 108 -4.53 10.21 -6.95
CA THR A 108 -4.48 11.04 -5.73
C THR A 108 -5.86 11.43 -5.20
N ASP A 109 -6.95 11.01 -5.85
CA ASP A 109 -8.33 11.43 -5.54
C ASP A 109 -8.73 11.13 -4.08
N VAL A 110 -8.38 9.94 -3.57
CA VAL A 110 -8.64 9.56 -2.17
C VAL A 110 -7.82 10.40 -1.20
N ALA A 111 -6.56 10.68 -1.54
CA ALA A 111 -5.69 11.50 -0.71
C ALA A 111 -6.22 12.94 -0.59
N GLU A 112 -6.67 13.50 -1.72
CA GLU A 112 -7.25 14.84 -1.77
C GLU A 112 -8.50 14.95 -0.89
N LYS A 113 -9.41 13.97 -0.97
CA LYS A 113 -10.61 13.91 -0.12
C LYS A 113 -10.28 13.83 1.38
N LEU A 114 -9.17 13.17 1.72
CA LEU A 114 -8.66 13.09 3.09
C LEU A 114 -7.98 14.37 3.59
N GLY A 115 -7.86 15.40 2.74
CA GLY A 115 -7.14 16.63 3.07
C GLY A 115 -5.61 16.44 3.10
N VAL A 116 -5.09 15.38 2.50
CA VAL A 116 -3.65 15.16 2.38
C VAL A 116 -3.07 16.16 1.38
N THR A 117 -1.97 16.80 1.76
CA THR A 117 -1.27 17.75 0.89
C THR A 117 -0.71 17.06 -0.36
N LEU A 118 -1.08 17.56 -1.53
CA LEU A 118 -0.51 17.16 -2.81
C LEU A 118 0.61 18.11 -3.24
N ILE A 119 1.60 17.58 -3.95
CA ILE A 119 2.72 18.32 -4.53
C ILE A 119 2.97 17.86 -5.96
N ASP A 120 3.80 18.61 -6.70
CA ASP A 120 4.18 18.27 -8.06
C ASP A 120 4.88 16.90 -8.12
N GLY A 121 4.50 16.11 -9.12
CA GLY A 121 5.08 14.80 -9.37
C GLY A 121 6.53 14.88 -9.86
N THR A 122 7.30 13.86 -9.49
CA THR A 122 8.74 13.76 -9.78
C THR A 122 9.06 12.89 -11.00
N GLU A 123 8.09 12.13 -11.49
CA GLU A 123 8.24 11.14 -12.57
C GLU A 123 7.58 11.62 -13.87
N PRO A 124 8.10 11.23 -15.05
CA PRO A 124 7.49 11.59 -16.33
C PRO A 124 6.02 11.17 -16.37
N ARG A 125 5.15 12.11 -16.76
CA ARG A 125 3.69 11.92 -16.90
C ARG A 125 2.94 11.72 -15.56
N ILE A 126 3.61 11.86 -14.42
CA ILE A 126 2.96 11.94 -13.10
C ILE A 126 2.91 13.41 -12.71
N LYS A 127 1.71 14.00 -12.69
CA LYS A 127 1.54 15.44 -12.43
C LYS A 127 1.55 15.76 -10.95
N THR A 128 0.94 14.89 -10.14
CA THR A 128 0.70 15.13 -8.72
C THR A 128 1.00 13.86 -7.93
N ILE A 129 1.56 14.05 -6.75
CA ILE A 129 1.84 13.00 -5.76
C ILE A 129 1.42 13.48 -4.37
N VAL A 130 1.32 12.55 -3.43
CA VAL A 130 1.12 12.83 -2.02
C VAL A 130 2.44 13.26 -1.39
N LYS A 131 2.40 14.37 -0.64
CA LYS A 131 3.53 14.77 0.21
C LYS A 131 3.67 13.78 1.37
N VAL A 132 4.82 13.14 1.46
CA VAL A 132 5.22 12.29 2.58
C VAL A 132 6.53 12.74 3.20
N ASP A 133 6.79 12.32 4.44
CA ASP A 133 8.13 12.33 5.02
C ASP A 133 8.93 11.07 4.60
N ASN A 134 10.12 10.90 5.17
CA ASN A 134 11.01 9.76 4.86
C ASN A 134 10.45 8.41 5.32
N ASP A 135 9.47 8.40 6.23
CA ASP A 135 8.86 7.19 6.77
C ASP A 135 7.55 6.81 6.06
N GLY A 136 7.10 7.64 5.10
CA GLY A 136 5.85 7.47 4.36
C GLY A 136 4.63 8.09 5.06
N LYS A 137 4.82 8.88 6.12
CA LYS A 137 3.72 9.57 6.79
C LYS A 137 3.26 10.75 5.96
N THR A 138 1.95 10.93 5.89
CA THR A 138 1.36 12.15 5.31
C THR A 138 1.20 13.25 6.38
N GLY A 139 0.65 14.40 5.99
CA GLY A 139 0.24 15.44 6.93
C GLY A 139 -1.02 15.12 7.75
N VAL A 140 -1.68 13.98 7.49
CA VAL A 140 -2.87 13.52 8.20
C VAL A 140 -2.49 12.34 9.09
N ASP A 141 -2.68 12.49 10.40
CA ASP A 141 -2.36 11.46 11.38
C ASP A 141 -3.10 10.14 11.06
N GLY A 142 -2.39 9.02 11.10
CA GLY A 142 -2.90 7.70 10.70
C GLY A 142 -2.99 7.46 9.18
N VAL A 143 -2.67 8.43 8.32
CA VAL A 143 -2.65 8.25 6.86
C VAL A 143 -1.21 8.22 6.35
N TRP A 144 -0.90 7.19 5.57
CA TRP A 144 0.40 6.88 5.00
C TRP A 144 0.31 6.78 3.48
N ALA A 145 1.43 6.90 2.77
CA ALA A 145 1.48 6.62 1.34
C ALA A 145 2.77 5.90 0.93
N ALA A 146 2.66 4.99 -0.05
CA ALA A 146 3.79 4.22 -0.56
C ALA A 146 3.73 3.99 -2.07
N GLY A 147 4.90 3.70 -2.65
CA GLY A 147 5.04 3.53 -4.10
C GLY A 147 4.88 4.86 -4.87
N THR A 148 4.44 4.77 -6.12
CA THR A 148 4.42 5.92 -7.04
C THR A 148 3.62 7.12 -6.52
N VAL A 149 2.53 6.89 -5.78
CA VAL A 149 1.71 7.98 -5.23
C VAL A 149 2.47 8.78 -4.17
N ALA A 150 3.50 8.19 -3.57
CA ALA A 150 4.41 8.82 -2.62
C ALA A 150 5.71 9.32 -3.28
N GLY A 151 5.76 9.40 -4.61
CA GLY A 151 6.87 10.03 -5.34
C GLY A 151 8.12 9.17 -5.58
N VAL A 152 8.08 7.86 -5.26
CA VAL A 152 9.18 6.96 -5.64
C VAL A 152 9.04 6.48 -7.08
N SER A 153 10.19 6.11 -7.68
CA SER A 153 10.25 5.78 -9.09
C SER A 153 9.36 4.62 -9.49
N VAL A 154 8.79 4.70 -10.71
CA VAL A 154 7.80 3.76 -11.25
C VAL A 154 8.45 2.46 -11.72
N HIS A 155 8.99 1.70 -10.77
CA HIS A 155 9.60 0.38 -10.99
C HIS A 155 9.06 -0.60 -9.96
N THR A 156 8.78 -1.84 -10.38
CA THR A 156 8.11 -2.83 -9.52
C THR A 156 8.92 -3.16 -8.26
N ILE A 157 10.25 -3.27 -8.38
CA ILE A 157 11.13 -3.55 -7.24
C ILE A 157 11.24 -2.35 -6.28
N ILE A 158 11.29 -1.12 -6.81
CA ILE A 158 11.38 0.11 -6.02
C ILE A 158 10.07 0.32 -5.25
N THR A 159 8.94 0.21 -5.94
CA THR A 159 7.62 0.39 -5.32
C THR A 159 7.31 -0.71 -4.32
N ALA A 160 7.67 -1.98 -4.58
CA ALA A 160 7.55 -3.07 -3.61
C ALA A 160 8.41 -2.81 -2.36
N GLY A 161 9.69 -2.47 -2.54
CA GLY A 161 10.59 -2.14 -1.44
C GLY A 161 10.10 -0.96 -0.60
N HIS A 162 9.58 0.10 -1.25
CA HIS A 162 9.00 1.23 -0.54
C HIS A 162 7.73 0.83 0.24
N GLY A 163 6.87 0.01 -0.35
CA GLY A 163 5.70 -0.55 0.34
C GLY A 163 6.06 -1.34 1.60
N ALA A 164 7.10 -2.19 1.52
CA ALA A 164 7.62 -2.89 2.68
C ALA A 164 8.18 -1.93 3.74
N ALA A 165 8.97 -0.93 3.35
CA ALA A 165 9.55 0.05 4.27
C ALA A 165 8.47 0.82 5.05
N VAL A 166 7.43 1.31 4.36
CA VAL A 166 6.32 2.02 5.00
C VAL A 166 5.51 1.08 5.91
N ALA A 167 5.30 -0.18 5.50
CA ALA A 167 4.66 -1.18 6.36
C ALA A 167 5.43 -1.42 7.66
N ILE A 168 6.76 -1.52 7.63
CA ILE A 168 7.58 -1.63 8.85
C ILE A 168 7.36 -0.44 9.78
N ASN A 169 7.25 0.78 9.24
CA ASN A 169 6.99 1.97 10.03
C ASN A 169 5.59 1.97 10.66
N ILE A 170 4.55 1.57 9.90
CA ILE A 170 3.19 1.37 10.42
C ILE A 170 3.18 0.34 11.55
N ILE A 171 3.84 -0.81 11.36
CA ILE A 171 3.92 -1.88 12.37
C ILE A 171 4.64 -1.37 13.61
N SER A 172 5.72 -0.62 13.43
CA SER A 172 6.49 -0.07 14.55
C SER A 172 5.67 0.92 15.38
N GLU A 173 4.88 1.77 14.71
CA GLU A 173 3.95 2.69 15.39
C GLU A 173 2.86 1.94 16.15
N LEU A 174 2.24 0.93 15.52
CA LEU A 174 1.24 0.07 16.14
C LEU A 174 1.78 -0.72 17.35
N ASN A 175 3.07 -1.09 17.33
CA ASN A 175 3.71 -1.83 18.42
C ASN A 175 4.22 -0.92 19.54
N GLY A 176 4.45 0.38 19.26
CA GLY A 176 5.15 1.29 20.17
C GLY A 176 6.67 1.07 20.23
N GLU A 177 7.23 0.23 19.36
CA GLU A 177 8.67 -0.06 19.26
C GLU A 177 9.07 -0.47 17.84
N ARG A 178 10.37 -0.39 17.51
CA ARG A 178 10.86 -0.74 16.17
C ARG A 178 10.62 -2.22 15.87
N TYR A 179 9.97 -2.49 14.75
CA TYR A 179 9.76 -3.84 14.24
C TYR A 179 10.87 -4.27 13.25
N VAL A 180 11.28 -5.53 13.35
CA VAL A 180 12.17 -6.24 12.42
C VAL A 180 11.61 -7.63 12.16
N ASP A 181 11.79 -8.13 10.94
CA ASP A 181 11.25 -9.42 10.53
C ASP A 181 12.34 -10.26 9.84
N HIS A 182 12.83 -11.28 10.52
CA HIS A 182 13.88 -12.18 10.05
C HIS A 182 13.55 -13.62 10.45
N ASP A 183 13.34 -14.47 9.46
CA ASP A 183 13.27 -15.93 9.67
C ASP A 183 14.68 -16.51 9.57
N LEU A 184 15.00 -17.46 10.46
CA LEU A 184 16.23 -18.24 10.34
C LEU A 184 15.95 -19.47 9.47
N LEU A 185 16.91 -19.84 8.63
CA LEU A 185 16.87 -21.13 7.96
C LEU A 185 16.93 -22.23 9.04
N SER A 186 15.86 -23.00 9.15
CA SER A 186 15.79 -24.21 10.00
C SER A 186 16.38 -25.42 9.28
#